data_AF-A0A392MMZ8-F1
#
_entry.id   AF-A0A392MMZ8-F1
#
_cell.length_a   1.000
_cell.length_b   1.000
_cell.length_c   1.000
_cell.angle_alpha   90.00
_cell.angle_beta   90.00
_cell.angle_gamma   90.00
#
_symmetry.space_group_name_H-M   'P 1'
#
loop_
_entity.id
_entity.type
_entity.pdbx_description
1 polymer ?
#
loop_
_entity_poly.entity_id
_entity_poly.type
_entity_poly.pdbx_seq_one_letter_code
_entity_poly.pdbx_strand_id
1 'polypeptide(L)'
;DLNHFKDAFDWVEANNSGRIVPHEGVDIEYDSACKAVKEIESSLLKHLKEQRKLLGCTSISYVHIGKDTYLLEVPENLSENIPRDYERRSSKKGFCRYWTPDIKIFLKELSHAESEKETLLKSTLQRMIGRFCEHHTQWKQLVSATAELDVLINLAIASDYYEGPTCRPNFAGTLCTNEAPYIYAKSLGHPVLRSDSLGKAAFVPNDITIGGPDQASFILLTGPNMGGKSTLLRQVCLAVILAQVGADVPAESFELSPVDRIFVRMGARDNIMAGQ
;
A
#
# COMPACT_ATOMS: atom_id res chain seq x y z
N ASP A 1 11.32 19.64 -4.32
CA ASP A 1 12.60 19.29 -3.65
C ASP A 1 12.31 18.28 -2.56
N LEU A 2 12.72 17.02 -2.73
CA LEU A 2 12.41 15.92 -1.80
C LEU A 2 13.09 16.10 -0.44
N ASN A 3 14.15 16.91 -0.38
CA ASN A 3 14.85 17.23 0.87
C ASN A 3 13.90 17.93 1.87
N HIS A 4 12.96 18.73 1.36
CA HIS A 4 11.95 19.37 2.19
C HIS A 4 11.12 18.36 3.01
N PHE A 5 10.74 17.22 2.42
CA PHE A 5 9.97 16.20 3.14
C PHE A 5 10.85 15.39 4.10
N LYS A 6 12.12 15.16 3.71
CA LYS A 6 13.07 14.40 4.53
C LYS A 6 13.35 15.10 5.86
N ASP A 7 13.50 16.43 5.81
CA ASP A 7 13.91 17.24 6.96
C ASP A 7 12.73 17.92 7.67
N ALA A 8 11.48 17.70 7.22
CA ALA A 8 10.30 18.34 7.80
C ALA A 8 9.83 17.73 9.12
N PHE A 9 10.08 16.44 9.35
CA PHE A 9 9.61 15.70 10.53
C PHE A 9 10.43 14.44 10.79
N ASP A 10 10.33 13.92 12.02
CA ASP A 10 10.94 12.64 12.39
C ASP A 10 10.12 11.48 11.81
N TRP A 11 10.68 10.80 10.80
CA TRP A 11 10.05 9.68 10.12
C TRP A 11 9.88 8.44 11.02
N VAL A 12 10.77 8.24 11.99
CA VAL A 12 10.71 7.11 12.92
C VAL A 12 9.58 7.35 13.92
N GLU A 13 9.52 8.55 14.50
CA GLU A 13 8.44 8.92 15.41
C GLU A 13 7.09 8.96 14.70
N ALA A 14 7.03 9.49 13.47
CA ALA A 14 5.80 9.51 12.68
C ALA A 14 5.27 8.10 12.39
N ASN A 15 6.15 7.15 12.06
CA ASN A 15 5.77 5.76 11.84
C ASN A 15 5.30 5.07 13.13
N ASN A 16 5.94 5.35 14.27
CA ASN A 16 5.60 4.72 15.54
C ASN A 16 4.32 5.30 16.17
N SER A 17 4.10 6.61 16.05
CA SER A 17 2.98 7.32 16.67
C SER A 17 1.76 7.45 15.76
N GLY A 18 1.95 7.29 14.44
CA GLY A 18 0.95 7.61 13.42
C GLY A 18 0.68 9.12 13.28
N ARG A 19 1.49 9.98 13.94
CA ARG A 19 1.33 11.43 13.93
C ARG A 19 2.57 12.08 13.32
N ILE A 20 2.35 12.88 12.29
CA ILE A 20 3.42 13.68 11.67
C ILE A 20 3.51 14.98 12.46
N VAL A 21 4.57 15.12 13.26
CA VAL A 21 4.86 16.34 14.02
C VAL A 21 6.00 17.07 13.30
N PRO A 22 5.80 18.33 12.85
CA PRO A 22 6.85 19.08 12.18
C PRO A 22 7.99 19.41 13.15
N HIS A 23 9.22 19.46 12.63
CA HIS A 23 10.35 20.01 13.38
C HIS A 23 10.18 21.51 13.65
N GLU A 24 10.83 22.00 14.71
CA GLU A 24 10.82 23.43 15.04
C GLU A 24 11.42 24.25 13.88
N GLY A 25 10.74 25.32 13.49
CA GLY A 25 11.07 26.19 12.37
C GLY A 25 10.43 25.80 11.04
N VAL A 26 9.80 24.63 10.93
CA VAL A 26 9.04 24.22 9.74
C VAL A 26 7.71 24.95 9.65
N ASP A 27 7.08 25.19 10.79
CA ASP A 27 5.76 25.82 10.88
C ASP A 27 5.69 26.77 12.09
N ILE A 28 5.87 28.06 11.81
CA ILE A 28 5.97 29.12 12.83
C ILE A 28 4.67 29.25 13.63
N GLU A 29 3.51 29.01 13.01
CA GLU A 29 2.20 29.08 13.66
C GLU A 29 2.06 27.93 14.67
N TYR A 30 2.41 26.71 14.23
CA TYR A 30 2.41 25.53 15.09
C TYR A 30 3.42 25.65 16.25
N ASP A 31 4.62 26.15 15.98
CA ASP A 31 5.66 26.36 17.00
C ASP A 31 5.20 27.37 18.06
N SER A 32 4.47 28.41 17.64
CA SER A 32 3.90 29.41 18.54
C SER A 32 2.81 28.81 19.43
N ALA A 33 1.94 27.96 18.88
CA ALA A 33 0.94 27.24 19.67
C ALA A 33 1.58 26.24 20.65
N CYS A 34 2.64 25.55 20.24
CA CYS A 34 3.44 24.70 21.14
C CYS A 34 4.07 25.49 22.30
N LYS A 35 4.55 26.71 22.03
CA LYS A 35 5.07 27.62 23.07
C LYS A 35 3.97 28.06 24.03
N ALA A 36 2.80 28.45 23.52
CA ALA A 36 1.66 28.85 24.36
C ALA A 36 1.24 27.74 25.35
N VAL A 37 1.17 26.48 24.90
CA VAL A 37 0.89 25.33 25.77
C VAL A 37 1.95 25.19 26.87
N LYS A 38 3.24 25.26 26.51
CA LYS A 38 4.36 25.18 27.48
C LYS A 38 4.34 26.33 28.50
N GLU A 39 3.93 27.54 28.11
CA GLU A 39 3.80 28.69 29.00
C GLU A 39 2.69 28.51 30.04
N ILE A 40 1.55 27.92 29.63
CA ILE A 40 0.45 27.60 30.54
C ILE A 40 0.86 26.49 31.51
N GLU A 41 1.53 25.44 31.04
CA GLU A 41 2.08 24.37 31.89
C GLU A 41 3.11 24.92 32.89
N SER A 42 3.97 25.85 32.47
CA SER A 42 4.91 26.54 33.36
C SER A 42 4.18 27.36 34.42
N SER A 43 3.08 28.02 34.06
CA SER A 43 2.24 28.78 34.99
C SER A 43 1.53 27.87 36.01
N LEU A 44 1.04 26.71 35.58
CA LEU A 44 0.53 25.65 36.47
C LEU A 44 1.61 25.18 37.46
N LEU A 45 2.85 24.97 37.00
CA LEU A 45 3.96 24.59 37.88
C LEU A 45 4.34 25.69 38.87
N LYS A 46 4.23 26.97 38.49
CA LYS A 46 4.42 28.10 39.42
C LYS A 46 3.31 28.12 40.48
N HIS A 47 2.06 28.00 40.05
CA HIS A 47 0.92 27.90 40.96
C HIS A 47 1.05 26.72 41.94
N LEU A 48 1.53 25.55 41.49
CA LEU A 48 1.82 24.42 42.39
C LEU A 48 2.82 24.77 43.50
N LYS A 49 3.87 25.53 43.17
CA LYS A 49 4.87 25.99 44.16
C LYS A 49 4.25 26.97 45.15
N GLU A 50 3.35 27.83 44.71
CA GLU A 50 2.60 28.75 45.57
C GLU A 50 1.68 27.99 46.52
N GLN A 51 0.94 26.99 46.03
CA GLN A 51 0.07 26.18 46.88
C GLN A 51 0.84 25.33 47.91
N ARG A 52 2.01 24.81 47.54
CA ARG A 52 2.91 24.13 48.50
C ARG A 52 3.36 25.06 49.63
N LYS A 53 3.61 26.33 49.34
CA LYS A 53 3.97 27.33 50.35
C LYS A 53 2.78 27.70 51.22
N LEU A 54 1.61 27.92 50.62
CA LEU A 54 0.39 28.33 51.31
C LEU A 54 -0.10 27.26 52.28
N LEU A 55 -0.07 25.98 51.87
CA LEU A 55 -0.49 24.85 52.69
C LEU A 55 0.66 24.26 53.55
N GLY A 56 1.87 24.83 53.46
CA GLY A 56 3.02 24.40 54.25
C GLY A 56 3.48 22.96 54.00
N CYS A 57 3.18 22.39 52.83
CA CYS A 57 3.38 20.97 52.56
C CYS A 57 4.04 20.75 51.19
N THR A 58 5.22 20.10 51.19
CA THR A 58 6.00 19.85 49.98
C THR A 58 5.52 18.64 49.18
N SER A 59 4.76 17.73 49.80
CA SER A 59 4.28 16.49 49.16
C SER A 59 3.07 16.70 48.25
N ILE A 60 2.53 17.92 48.15
CA ILE A 60 1.40 18.25 47.27
C ILE A 60 1.86 18.16 45.82
N SER A 61 1.13 17.45 44.97
CA SER A 61 1.44 17.31 43.54
C SER A 61 0.18 17.34 42.70
N TYR A 62 0.35 17.62 41.40
CA TYR A 62 -0.70 17.40 40.43
C TYR A 62 -0.84 15.93 40.08
N VAL A 63 -2.08 15.46 39.99
CA VAL A 63 -2.42 14.10 39.59
C VAL A 63 -3.50 14.14 38.50
N HIS A 64 -3.46 13.21 37.57
CA HIS A 64 -4.41 13.08 36.47
C HIS A 64 -5.21 11.80 36.64
N ILE A 65 -6.55 11.88 36.65
CA ILE A 65 -7.44 10.74 36.93
C ILE A 65 -8.63 10.77 35.99
N GLY A 66 -8.64 9.81 35.07
CA GLY A 66 -9.69 9.72 34.06
C GLY A 66 -9.75 11.01 33.25
N LYS A 67 -10.88 11.72 33.33
CA LYS A 67 -11.10 13.00 32.62
C LYS A 67 -10.60 14.22 33.40
N ASP A 68 -10.37 14.10 34.70
CA ASP A 68 -9.94 15.21 35.53
C ASP A 68 -8.40 15.28 35.55
N THR A 69 -7.85 16.32 34.92
CA THR A 69 -6.42 16.59 34.87
C THR A 69 -6.03 17.68 35.88
N TYR A 70 -4.74 17.72 36.24
CA TYR A 70 -4.18 18.72 37.16
C TYR A 70 -4.93 18.86 38.50
N LEU A 71 -5.34 17.72 39.08
CA LEU A 71 -5.94 17.67 40.41
C LEU A 71 -4.87 17.95 41.47
N LEU A 72 -5.10 18.93 42.33
CA LEU A 72 -4.22 19.22 43.46
C LEU A 72 -4.43 18.15 44.53
N GLU A 73 -3.49 17.21 44.66
CA GLU A 73 -3.55 16.13 45.64
C GLU A 73 -2.97 16.60 46.98
N VAL A 74 -3.83 16.71 47.99
CA VAL A 74 -3.51 17.23 49.33
C VAL A 74 -3.70 16.12 50.37
N PRO A 75 -2.75 15.88 51.29
CA PRO A 75 -2.89 14.92 52.37
C PRO A 75 -4.13 15.20 53.25
N GLU A 76 -4.85 14.15 53.65
CA GLU A 76 -6.12 14.26 54.37
C GLU A 76 -6.00 14.96 55.74
N ASN A 77 -4.83 14.87 56.37
CA ASN A 77 -4.45 15.59 57.58
C ASN A 77 -4.39 17.12 57.44
N LEU A 78 -4.37 17.65 56.21
CA LEU A 78 -4.42 19.09 55.94
C LEU A 78 -5.80 19.55 55.45
N SER A 79 -6.78 18.65 55.37
CA SER A 79 -8.10 18.93 54.80
C SER A 79 -8.90 20.00 55.55
N GLU A 80 -8.64 20.18 56.85
CA GLU A 80 -9.30 21.21 57.68
C GLU A 80 -8.76 22.63 57.41
N ASN A 81 -7.54 22.76 56.89
CA ASN A 81 -6.88 24.05 56.61
C ASN A 81 -7.04 24.51 55.15
N ILE A 82 -7.96 23.89 54.41
CA ILE A 82 -8.16 24.19 52.99
C ILE A 82 -9.05 25.44 52.84
N PRO A 83 -8.66 26.41 51.98
CA PRO A 83 -9.48 27.56 51.65
C PRO A 83 -10.86 27.17 51.08
N ARG A 84 -11.89 27.98 51.38
CA ARG A 84 -13.30 27.66 51.04
C ARG A 84 -13.60 27.69 49.54
N ASP A 85 -12.76 28.32 48.75
CA ASP A 85 -12.84 28.46 47.30
C ASP A 85 -12.35 27.22 46.54
N TYR A 86 -11.82 26.21 47.24
CA TYR A 86 -11.36 24.97 46.65
C TYR A 86 -12.54 24.03 46.38
N GLU A 87 -12.68 23.58 45.14
CA GLU A 87 -13.66 22.58 44.77
C GLU A 87 -13.09 21.18 44.93
N ARG A 88 -13.65 20.36 45.83
CA ARG A 88 -13.27 18.95 45.98
C ARG A 88 -13.80 18.13 44.81
N ARG A 89 -12.92 17.44 44.10
CA ARG A 89 -13.26 16.61 42.92
C ARG A 89 -13.32 15.12 43.24
N SER A 90 -12.35 14.62 44.01
CA SER A 90 -12.31 13.21 44.41
C SER A 90 -11.47 13.02 45.68
N SER A 91 -11.43 11.80 46.19
CA SER A 91 -10.54 11.42 47.29
C SER A 91 -10.04 9.99 47.15
N LYS A 92 -8.87 9.73 47.73
CA LYS A 92 -8.23 8.42 47.89
C LYS A 92 -7.89 8.28 49.38
N LYS A 93 -7.77 7.05 49.88
CA LYS A 93 -7.37 6.82 51.28
C LYS A 93 -6.07 7.59 51.61
N GLY A 94 -6.15 8.58 52.50
CA GLY A 94 -5.05 9.46 52.89
C GLY A 94 -4.87 10.76 52.09
N PHE A 95 -5.63 10.97 51.01
CA PHE A 95 -5.50 12.17 50.15
C PHE A 95 -6.85 12.67 49.60
N CYS A 96 -7.05 13.97 49.63
CA CYS A 96 -8.17 14.65 48.98
C CYS A 96 -7.68 15.46 47.77
N ARG A 97 -8.50 15.52 46.72
CA ARG A 97 -8.13 16.13 45.44
C ARG A 97 -9.04 17.30 45.10
N TYR A 98 -8.43 18.42 44.74
CA TYR A 98 -9.12 19.70 44.57
C TYR A 98 -8.79 20.40 43.26
N TRP A 99 -9.69 21.27 42.82
CA TRP A 99 -9.43 22.35 41.89
C TRP A 99 -9.54 23.70 42.60
N THR A 100 -8.50 24.52 42.44
CA THR A 100 -8.54 25.94 42.81
C THR A 100 -9.19 26.74 41.68
N PRO A 101 -9.69 27.97 41.95
CA PRO A 101 -10.15 28.88 40.90
C PRO A 101 -9.12 29.08 39.79
N ASP A 102 -7.84 29.22 40.15
CA ASP A 102 -6.75 29.38 39.19
C ASP A 102 -6.55 28.14 38.31
N ILE A 103 -6.62 26.93 38.89
CA ILE A 103 -6.53 25.68 38.12
C ILE A 103 -7.65 25.63 37.06
N LYS A 104 -8.87 26.07 37.39
CA LYS A 104 -9.96 26.09 36.41
C LYS A 104 -9.70 27.06 35.25
N ILE A 105 -9.11 28.21 35.54
CA ILE A 105 -8.72 29.19 34.52
C ILE A 105 -7.64 28.58 33.62
N PHE A 106 -6.56 28.07 34.21
CA PHE A 106 -5.47 27.42 33.46
C PHE A 106 -5.94 26.21 32.66
N LEU A 107 -6.85 25.39 33.18
CA LEU A 107 -7.40 24.25 32.45
C LEU A 107 -8.22 24.69 31.22
N LYS A 108 -8.97 25.79 31.34
CA LYS A 108 -9.72 26.36 30.21
C LYS A 108 -8.79 26.92 29.14
N GLU A 109 -7.75 27.65 29.55
CA GLU A 109 -6.72 28.18 28.65
C GLU A 109 -5.93 27.06 27.99
N LEU A 110 -5.49 26.06 28.77
CA LEU A 110 -4.77 24.90 28.27
C LEU A 110 -5.60 24.12 27.25
N SER A 111 -6.88 23.86 27.54
CA SER A 111 -7.76 23.15 26.62
C SER A 111 -7.95 23.93 25.31
N HIS A 112 -8.02 25.26 25.38
CA HIS A 112 -8.11 26.11 24.19
C HIS A 112 -6.82 26.05 23.36
N ALA A 113 -5.67 26.21 24.01
CA ALA A 113 -4.36 26.18 23.38
C ALA A 113 -4.03 24.81 22.77
N GLU A 114 -4.39 23.71 23.44
CA GLU A 114 -4.25 22.36 22.90
C GLU A 114 -5.13 22.13 21.67
N SER A 115 -6.38 22.61 21.70
CA SER A 115 -7.29 22.53 20.56
C SER A 115 -6.79 23.33 19.36
N GLU A 116 -6.23 24.52 19.60
CA GLU A 116 -5.63 25.35 18.56
C GLU A 116 -4.39 24.67 17.97
N LYS A 117 -3.49 24.16 18.82
CA LYS A 117 -2.31 23.40 18.40
C LYS A 117 -2.67 22.21 17.50
N GLU A 118 -3.68 21.42 17.85
CA GLU A 118 -4.15 20.30 17.03
C GLU A 118 -4.77 20.75 15.70
N THR A 119 -5.47 21.89 15.70
CA THR A 119 -6.02 22.48 14.47
C THR A 119 -4.92 22.93 13.52
N LEU A 120 -3.89 23.58 14.06
CA LEU A 120 -2.73 24.02 13.29
C LEU A 120 -1.93 22.82 12.77
N LEU A 121 -1.71 21.78 13.58
CA LEU A 121 -1.05 20.55 13.14
C LEU A 121 -1.75 19.92 11.94
N LYS A 122 -3.09 19.85 11.97
CA LYS A 122 -3.89 19.38 10.84
C LYS A 122 -3.71 20.26 9.60
N SER A 123 -3.67 21.58 9.76
CA SER A 123 -3.40 22.53 8.67
C SER A 123 -2.01 22.31 8.07
N THR A 124 -0.98 22.14 8.90
CA THR A 124 0.38 21.81 8.48
C THR A 124 0.41 20.57 7.61
N LEU A 125 -0.25 19.48 8.06
CA LEU A 125 -0.33 18.24 7.30
C LEU A 125 -1.03 18.44 5.95
N GLN A 126 -2.13 19.20 5.91
CA GLN A 126 -2.82 19.51 4.66
C GLN A 126 -1.92 20.28 3.68
N ARG A 127 -1.12 21.23 4.18
CA ARG A 127 -0.13 21.96 3.37
C ARG A 127 0.96 21.03 2.83
N MET A 128 1.46 20.10 3.65
CA MET A 128 2.45 19.11 3.22
C MET A 128 1.90 18.18 2.14
N ILE A 129 0.68 17.68 2.29
CA ILE A 129 0.01 16.86 1.27
C ILE A 129 -0.17 17.68 -0.02
N GLY A 130 -0.58 18.96 0.10
CA GLY A 130 -0.69 19.87 -1.03
C GLY A 130 0.62 19.96 -1.83
N ARG A 131 1.74 20.21 -1.15
CA ARG A 131 3.08 20.24 -1.76
C ARG A 131 3.48 18.91 -2.40
N PHE A 132 3.11 17.79 -1.79
CA PHE A 132 3.38 16.48 -2.38
C PHE A 132 2.62 16.30 -3.71
N CYS A 133 1.36 16.72 -3.74
CA CYS A 133 0.48 16.64 -4.90
C CYS A 133 0.88 17.60 -6.04
N GLU A 134 1.60 18.69 -5.77
CA GLU A 134 2.14 19.57 -6.82
C GLU A 134 3.01 18.79 -7.83
N HIS A 135 3.70 17.75 -7.36
CA HIS A 135 4.55 16.88 -8.17
C HIS A 135 3.85 15.63 -8.73
N HIS A 136 2.51 15.57 -8.71
CA HIS A 136 1.75 14.37 -9.09
C HIS A 136 2.11 13.79 -10.47
N THR A 137 2.40 14.64 -11.46
CA THR A 137 2.73 14.18 -12.82
C THR A 137 4.04 13.37 -12.81
N GLN A 138 5.03 13.81 -12.04
CA GLN A 138 6.31 13.11 -11.90
C GLN A 138 6.12 11.78 -11.14
N TRP A 139 5.30 11.77 -10.08
CA TRP A 139 4.96 10.53 -9.36
C TRP A 139 4.26 9.53 -10.28
N LYS A 140 3.31 9.99 -11.09
CA LYS A 140 2.60 9.13 -12.04
C LYS A 140 3.53 8.56 -13.12
N GLN A 141 4.45 9.38 -13.64
CA GLN A 141 5.46 8.92 -14.60
C GLN A 141 6.37 7.86 -14.00
N LEU A 142 6.83 8.08 -12.76
CA LEU A 142 7.63 7.09 -12.04
C LEU A 142 6.86 5.78 -11.88
N VAL A 143 5.61 5.84 -11.39
CA VAL A 143 4.75 4.65 -11.21
C VAL A 143 4.54 3.91 -12.54
N SER A 144 4.27 4.63 -13.63
CA SER A 144 4.12 4.03 -14.97
C SER A 144 5.40 3.33 -15.41
N ALA A 145 6.54 4.00 -15.32
CA ALA A 145 7.83 3.44 -15.72
C ALA A 145 8.20 2.22 -14.88
N THR A 146 7.97 2.25 -13.56
CA THR A 146 8.20 1.09 -12.69
C THR A 146 7.24 -0.06 -12.98
N ALA A 147 5.98 0.23 -13.32
CA ALA A 147 5.00 -0.80 -13.67
C ALA A 147 5.33 -1.46 -15.01
N GLU A 148 5.73 -0.68 -16.01
CA GLU A 148 6.20 -1.21 -17.30
C GLU A 148 7.44 -2.09 -17.12
N LEU A 149 8.41 -1.64 -16.33
CA LEU A 149 9.61 -2.43 -16.02
C LEU A 149 9.26 -3.73 -15.28
N ASP A 150 8.37 -3.67 -14.29
CA ASP A 150 7.90 -4.85 -13.54
C ASP A 150 7.23 -5.87 -14.48
N VAL A 151 6.36 -5.41 -15.38
CA VAL A 151 5.72 -6.30 -16.39
C VAL A 151 6.76 -6.91 -17.32
N LEU A 152 7.70 -6.12 -17.87
CA LEU A 152 8.73 -6.63 -18.76
C LEU A 152 9.64 -7.67 -18.08
N ILE A 153 10.02 -7.43 -16.83
CA ILE A 153 10.79 -8.38 -16.01
C ILE A 153 9.98 -9.65 -15.79
N ASN A 154 8.70 -9.55 -15.43
CA ASN A 154 7.85 -10.72 -15.21
C ASN A 154 7.63 -11.54 -16.50
N LEU A 155 7.54 -10.90 -17.67
CA LEU A 155 7.46 -11.63 -18.95
C LEU A 155 8.75 -12.40 -19.24
N ALA A 156 9.92 -11.81 -18.97
CA ALA A 156 11.21 -12.49 -19.11
C ALA A 156 11.40 -13.61 -18.08
N ILE A 157 10.94 -13.42 -16.85
CA ILE A 157 10.98 -14.47 -15.82
C ILE A 157 10.01 -15.61 -16.20
N ALA A 158 8.82 -15.28 -16.72
CA ALA A 158 7.83 -16.29 -17.10
C ALA A 158 8.35 -17.26 -18.16
N SER A 159 9.23 -16.82 -19.08
CA SER A 159 9.83 -17.71 -20.07
C SER A 159 10.75 -18.77 -19.46
N ASP A 160 11.40 -18.47 -18.33
CA ASP A 160 12.24 -19.45 -17.62
C ASP A 160 11.41 -20.55 -16.94
N TYR A 161 10.10 -20.31 -16.74
CA TYR A 161 9.20 -21.27 -16.12
C TYR A 161 8.53 -22.23 -17.09
N TYR A 162 8.70 -22.03 -18.40
CA TYR A 162 8.18 -22.93 -19.42
C TYR A 162 8.94 -24.27 -19.43
N GLU A 163 8.23 -25.35 -19.75
CA GLU A 163 8.86 -26.65 -19.96
C GLU A 163 9.26 -26.84 -21.42
N GLY A 164 10.52 -27.21 -21.64
CA GLY A 164 11.07 -27.43 -22.97
C GLY A 164 11.69 -26.17 -23.57
N PRO A 165 11.88 -26.14 -24.90
CA PRO A 165 12.50 -25.00 -25.58
C PRO A 165 11.58 -23.78 -25.57
N THR A 166 12.19 -22.60 -25.51
CA THR A 166 11.52 -21.31 -25.63
C THR A 166 12.05 -20.59 -26.86
N CYS A 167 11.18 -19.84 -27.53
CA CYS A 167 11.58 -19.03 -28.67
C CYS A 167 10.89 -17.68 -28.65
N ARG A 168 11.60 -16.69 -29.20
CA ARG A 168 11.03 -15.40 -29.53
C ARG A 168 10.10 -15.58 -30.75
N PRO A 169 8.82 -15.18 -30.67
CA PRO A 169 7.89 -15.30 -31.77
C PRO A 169 8.32 -14.43 -32.95
N ASN A 170 8.23 -14.97 -34.16
CA ASN A 170 8.50 -14.27 -35.41
C ASN A 170 7.18 -13.88 -36.07
N PHE A 171 6.88 -12.58 -36.10
CA PHE A 171 5.74 -12.09 -36.86
C PHE A 171 6.13 -12.00 -38.32
N ALA A 172 5.37 -12.70 -39.18
CA ALA A 172 5.38 -12.40 -40.60
C ALA A 172 5.18 -10.88 -40.74
N GLY A 173 6.05 -10.21 -41.51
CA GLY A 173 5.99 -8.76 -41.71
C GLY A 173 4.63 -8.32 -42.26
N THR A 174 4.46 -7.03 -42.57
CA THR A 174 3.21 -6.55 -43.17
C THR A 174 2.89 -7.38 -44.41
N LEU A 175 1.95 -8.32 -44.29
CA LEU A 175 1.56 -9.22 -45.36
C LEU A 175 1.25 -8.31 -46.55
N CYS A 176 1.95 -8.52 -47.66
CA CYS A 176 1.47 -7.98 -48.92
C CYS A 176 0.02 -8.49 -49.08
N THR A 177 -0.87 -7.69 -49.64
CA THR A 177 -2.33 -7.98 -49.70
C THR A 177 -2.71 -9.33 -50.35
N ASN A 178 -1.73 -10.07 -50.89
CA ASN A 178 -1.89 -11.34 -51.58
C ASN A 178 -1.26 -12.55 -50.85
N GLU A 179 -0.65 -12.39 -49.67
CA GLU A 179 -0.08 -13.51 -48.91
C GLU A 179 -1.13 -14.13 -47.97
N ALA A 180 -1.26 -15.47 -48.04
CA ALA A 180 -2.19 -16.19 -47.18
C ALA A 180 -1.71 -16.19 -45.72
N PRO A 181 -2.57 -15.87 -44.74
CA PRO A 181 -2.18 -15.84 -43.33
C PRO A 181 -1.84 -17.24 -42.84
N TYR A 182 -0.90 -17.32 -41.90
CA TYR A 182 -0.41 -18.59 -41.39
C TYR A 182 -0.03 -18.55 -39.90
N ILE A 183 0.02 -19.75 -39.31
CA ILE A 183 0.58 -20.04 -37.99
C ILE A 183 1.41 -21.32 -38.11
N TYR A 184 2.71 -21.21 -37.86
CA TYR A 184 3.67 -22.31 -37.84
C TYR A 184 4.31 -22.41 -36.46
N ALA A 185 4.19 -23.56 -35.81
CA ALA A 185 4.85 -23.83 -34.55
C ALA A 185 5.53 -25.19 -34.61
N LYS A 186 6.74 -25.28 -34.06
CA LYS A 186 7.49 -26.52 -33.95
C LYS A 186 7.74 -26.84 -32.49
N SER A 187 7.42 -28.07 -32.08
CA SER A 187 7.49 -28.53 -30.69
C SER A 187 6.78 -27.58 -29.71
N LEU A 188 5.55 -27.14 -30.00
CA LEU A 188 4.79 -26.25 -29.12
C LEU A 188 4.35 -26.97 -27.84
N GLY A 189 4.85 -26.47 -26.72
CA GLY A 189 4.41 -26.78 -25.37
C GLY A 189 3.18 -25.98 -24.94
N HIS A 190 2.58 -26.35 -23.80
CA HIS A 190 1.46 -25.62 -23.23
C HIS A 190 1.95 -24.61 -22.17
N PRO A 191 1.72 -23.29 -22.32
CA PRO A 191 2.35 -22.27 -21.45
C PRO A 191 2.09 -22.38 -19.94
N VAL A 192 1.04 -23.08 -19.54
CA VAL A 192 0.64 -23.26 -18.13
C VAL A 192 0.80 -24.69 -17.63
N LEU A 193 0.81 -25.70 -18.51
CA LEU A 193 0.83 -27.08 -18.05
C LEU A 193 2.27 -27.50 -17.83
N ARG A 194 2.52 -28.00 -16.64
CA ARG A 194 3.84 -28.43 -16.19
C ARG A 194 3.78 -29.90 -15.77
N SER A 195 4.90 -30.60 -15.89
CA SER A 195 5.13 -31.96 -15.44
C SER A 195 4.84 -32.12 -13.94
N ASP A 196 5.13 -31.11 -13.12
CA ASP A 196 4.78 -31.08 -11.69
C ASP A 196 3.26 -31.17 -11.44
N SER A 197 2.46 -30.59 -12.34
CA SER A 197 1.00 -30.54 -12.31
C SER A 197 0.37 -31.79 -12.94
N LEU A 198 1.14 -32.51 -13.76
CA LEU A 198 0.77 -33.77 -14.44
C LEU A 198 1.31 -35.02 -13.71
N GLY A 199 1.97 -34.86 -12.57
CA GLY A 199 2.52 -35.95 -11.76
C GLY A 199 3.79 -36.57 -12.36
N LYS A 200 3.74 -37.83 -12.78
CA LYS A 200 4.88 -38.53 -13.43
C LYS A 200 4.90 -38.39 -14.95
N ALA A 201 3.90 -37.75 -15.53
CA ALA A 201 3.77 -37.60 -16.98
C ALA A 201 4.35 -36.25 -17.44
N ALA A 202 5.11 -36.26 -18.54
CA ALA A 202 5.58 -35.05 -19.20
C ALA A 202 4.57 -34.60 -20.26
N PHE A 203 4.45 -33.28 -20.46
CA PHE A 203 3.69 -32.73 -21.57
C PHE A 203 4.36 -33.09 -22.90
N VAL A 204 3.59 -33.56 -23.89
CA VAL A 204 4.11 -33.90 -25.22
C VAL A 204 3.92 -32.68 -26.14
N PRO A 205 5.01 -32.06 -26.63
CA PRO A 205 4.93 -30.90 -27.51
C PRO A 205 4.34 -31.26 -28.88
N ASN A 206 3.72 -30.29 -29.57
CA ASN A 206 3.02 -30.51 -30.84
C ASN A 206 3.51 -29.56 -31.94
N ASP A 207 3.65 -30.09 -33.14
CA ASP A 207 3.84 -29.26 -34.34
C ASP A 207 2.49 -28.76 -34.85
N ILE A 208 2.43 -27.49 -35.24
CA ILE A 208 1.21 -26.84 -35.75
C ILE A 208 1.54 -26.18 -37.08
N THR A 209 0.71 -26.45 -38.08
CA THR A 209 0.83 -25.86 -39.41
C THR A 209 -0.56 -25.51 -39.91
N ILE A 210 -0.88 -24.21 -39.96
CA ILE A 210 -2.18 -23.71 -40.43
C ILE A 210 -1.94 -22.57 -41.42
N GLY A 211 -2.55 -22.64 -42.60
CA GLY A 211 -2.52 -21.57 -43.60
C GLY A 211 -1.15 -21.34 -44.25
N GLY A 212 -1.04 -20.27 -45.03
CA GLY A 212 0.09 -19.99 -45.93
C GLY A 212 -0.14 -20.52 -47.35
N PRO A 213 0.85 -20.41 -48.25
CA PRO A 213 0.66 -20.65 -49.69
C PRO A 213 0.36 -22.12 -50.02
N ASP A 214 0.95 -23.06 -49.28
CA ASP A 214 0.92 -24.50 -49.60
C ASP A 214 0.14 -25.35 -48.57
N GLN A 215 -0.52 -24.72 -47.60
CA GLN A 215 -1.18 -25.42 -46.49
C GLN A 215 -2.63 -24.98 -46.31
N ALA A 216 -3.47 -25.88 -45.80
CA ALA A 216 -4.88 -25.58 -45.56
C ALA A 216 -5.05 -24.56 -44.41
N SER A 217 -5.92 -23.57 -44.61
CA SER A 217 -6.31 -22.59 -43.59
C SER A 217 -7.35 -23.13 -42.59
N PHE A 218 -7.89 -24.33 -42.84
CA PHE A 218 -8.88 -24.99 -42.00
C PHE A 218 -8.44 -26.41 -41.66
N ILE A 219 -8.41 -26.73 -40.37
CA ILE A 219 -8.06 -28.06 -39.86
C ILE A 219 -9.30 -28.73 -39.27
N LEU A 220 -9.60 -29.94 -39.75
CA LEU A 220 -10.54 -30.85 -39.09
C LEU A 220 -9.79 -31.75 -38.11
N LEU A 221 -9.77 -31.35 -36.84
CA LEU A 221 -9.11 -32.10 -35.77
C LEU A 221 -10.05 -33.21 -35.22
N THR A 222 -9.69 -34.47 -35.44
CA THR A 222 -10.43 -35.64 -34.96
C THR A 222 -9.59 -36.49 -34.01
N GLY A 223 -10.22 -37.38 -33.23
CA GLY A 223 -9.54 -38.28 -32.30
C GLY A 223 -10.40 -38.65 -31.10
N PRO A 224 -9.98 -39.65 -30.30
CA PRO A 224 -10.74 -40.12 -29.14
C PRO A 224 -10.89 -39.02 -28.07
N ASN A 225 -11.90 -39.17 -27.21
CA ASN A 225 -12.03 -38.31 -26.02
C ASN A 225 -10.79 -38.47 -25.13
N MET A 226 -10.41 -37.39 -24.44
CA MET A 226 -9.18 -37.31 -23.63
C MET A 226 -7.86 -37.44 -24.42
N GLY A 227 -7.91 -37.46 -25.77
CA GLY A 227 -6.73 -37.47 -26.63
C GLY A 227 -6.02 -36.12 -26.79
N GLY A 228 -6.25 -35.15 -25.90
CA GLY A 228 -5.57 -33.85 -25.91
C GLY A 228 -6.08 -32.82 -26.93
N LYS A 229 -7.17 -33.08 -27.66
CA LYS A 229 -7.72 -32.15 -28.68
C LYS A 229 -8.03 -30.75 -28.12
N SER A 230 -8.72 -30.67 -26.99
CA SER A 230 -9.03 -29.39 -26.34
C SER A 230 -7.77 -28.69 -25.83
N THR A 231 -6.80 -29.45 -25.33
CA THR A 231 -5.49 -28.94 -24.88
C THR A 231 -4.69 -28.35 -26.03
N LEU A 232 -4.68 -29.01 -27.21
CA LEU A 232 -4.06 -28.52 -28.43
C LEU A 232 -4.67 -27.18 -28.89
N LEU A 233 -6.00 -27.06 -28.89
CA LEU A 233 -6.65 -25.80 -29.28
C LEU A 233 -6.32 -24.66 -28.29
N ARG A 234 -6.32 -24.96 -26.98
CA ARG A 234 -5.99 -23.98 -25.94
C ARG A 234 -4.54 -23.53 -26.00
N GLN A 235 -3.57 -24.45 -26.16
CA GLN A 235 -2.16 -24.06 -26.26
C GLN A 235 -1.89 -23.15 -27.45
N VAL A 236 -2.51 -23.40 -28.62
CA VAL A 236 -2.34 -22.54 -29.80
C VAL A 236 -2.86 -21.15 -29.50
N CYS A 237 -4.06 -21.04 -28.91
CA CYS A 237 -4.64 -19.75 -28.55
C CYS A 237 -3.77 -18.98 -27.54
N LEU A 238 -3.26 -19.67 -26.51
CA LEU A 238 -2.40 -19.06 -25.50
C LEU A 238 -1.06 -18.61 -26.11
N ALA A 239 -0.47 -19.42 -27.00
CA ALA A 239 0.77 -19.07 -27.71
C ALA A 239 0.61 -17.81 -28.57
N VAL A 240 -0.52 -17.69 -29.29
CA VAL A 240 -0.84 -16.47 -30.06
C VAL A 240 -0.97 -15.25 -29.14
N ILE A 241 -1.64 -15.38 -27.99
CA ILE A 241 -1.77 -14.29 -27.02
C ILE A 241 -0.40 -13.86 -26.49
N LEU A 242 0.43 -14.81 -26.04
CA LEU A 242 1.78 -14.53 -25.56
C LEU A 242 2.61 -13.82 -26.63
N ALA A 243 2.56 -14.32 -27.87
CA ALA A 243 3.27 -13.71 -28.97
C ALA A 243 2.85 -12.26 -29.21
N GLN A 244 1.54 -11.97 -29.23
CA GLN A 244 1.04 -10.60 -29.46
C GLN A 244 1.18 -9.66 -28.27
N VAL A 245 1.39 -10.18 -27.07
CA VAL A 245 1.80 -9.40 -25.88
C VAL A 245 3.30 -9.09 -25.91
N GLY A 246 4.07 -9.74 -26.80
CA GLY A 246 5.52 -9.58 -26.93
C GLY A 246 6.32 -10.46 -25.98
N ALA A 247 5.73 -11.55 -25.49
CA ALA A 247 6.39 -12.54 -24.65
C ALA A 247 6.97 -13.69 -25.51
N ASP A 248 7.95 -14.39 -24.97
CA ASP A 248 8.43 -15.65 -25.54
C ASP A 248 7.35 -16.74 -25.45
N VAL A 249 7.48 -17.76 -26.30
CA VAL A 249 6.52 -18.87 -26.42
C VAL A 249 7.26 -20.19 -26.16
N PRO A 250 6.64 -21.18 -25.48
CA PRO A 250 7.24 -22.50 -25.23
C PRO A 250 7.28 -23.36 -26.50
N ALA A 251 8.14 -23.02 -27.46
CA ALA A 251 8.32 -23.76 -28.71
C ALA A 251 9.78 -23.70 -29.18
N GLU A 252 10.19 -24.61 -30.07
CA GLU A 252 11.47 -24.49 -30.80
C GLU A 252 11.45 -23.32 -31.78
N SER A 253 10.33 -23.13 -32.45
CA SER A 253 10.09 -22.02 -33.37
C SER A 253 8.60 -21.69 -33.42
N PHE A 254 8.26 -20.41 -33.45
CA PHE A 254 6.88 -19.94 -33.55
C PHE A 254 6.80 -18.75 -34.52
N GLU A 255 6.12 -18.96 -35.63
CA GLU A 255 5.89 -17.94 -36.66
C GLU A 255 4.40 -17.75 -36.88
N LEU A 256 3.96 -16.49 -36.97
CA LEU A 256 2.56 -16.19 -37.17
C LEU A 256 2.34 -14.91 -37.97
N SER A 257 1.23 -14.88 -38.70
CA SER A 257 0.59 -13.65 -39.14
C SER A 257 -0.16 -13.00 -37.96
N PRO A 258 -0.25 -11.65 -37.89
CA PRO A 258 -1.05 -10.98 -36.87
C PRO A 258 -2.50 -11.48 -36.85
N VAL A 259 -2.98 -11.84 -35.67
CA VAL A 259 -4.33 -12.33 -35.38
C VAL A 259 -5.14 -11.19 -34.75
N ASP A 260 -6.18 -10.76 -35.45
CA ASP A 260 -7.07 -9.70 -35.02
C ASP A 260 -7.98 -10.12 -33.85
N ARG A 261 -8.47 -11.36 -33.89
CA ARG A 261 -9.37 -11.91 -32.87
C ARG A 261 -9.34 -13.43 -32.83
N ILE A 262 -9.32 -13.96 -31.61
CA ILE A 262 -9.43 -15.40 -31.34
C ILE A 262 -10.89 -15.74 -31.02
N PHE A 263 -11.52 -16.58 -31.84
CA PHE A 263 -12.87 -17.08 -31.60
C PHE A 263 -12.82 -18.50 -31.04
N VAL A 264 -13.50 -18.71 -29.91
CA VAL A 264 -13.54 -19.99 -29.23
C VAL A 264 -14.97 -20.45 -29.05
N ARG A 265 -15.27 -21.67 -29.50
CA ARG A 265 -16.51 -22.40 -29.21
C ARG A 265 -16.17 -23.68 -28.45
N MET A 266 -15.77 -23.53 -27.19
CA MET A 266 -15.45 -24.65 -26.29
C MET A 266 -16.48 -24.72 -25.14
N GLY A 267 -16.73 -25.92 -24.61
CA GLY A 267 -17.66 -26.14 -23.50
C GLY A 267 -17.13 -25.55 -22.18
N ALA A 268 -18.02 -25.04 -21.34
CA ALA A 268 -17.68 -24.29 -20.11
C ALA A 268 -17.12 -25.13 -18.94
N ARG A 269 -16.77 -26.42 -19.14
CA ARG A 269 -16.43 -27.35 -18.04
C ARG A 269 -15.23 -28.28 -18.28
N ASP A 270 -14.39 -28.02 -19.28
CA ASP A 270 -13.21 -28.86 -19.54
C ASP A 270 -12.06 -28.44 -18.59
N ASN A 271 -11.74 -29.34 -17.66
CA ASN A 271 -10.78 -29.17 -16.59
C ASN A 271 -9.41 -29.69 -17.05
N ILE A 272 -8.56 -28.77 -17.53
CA ILE A 272 -7.27 -29.07 -18.16
C ILE A 272 -6.36 -29.92 -17.25
N MET A 273 -6.40 -29.66 -15.95
CA MET A 273 -5.63 -30.39 -14.93
C MET A 273 -6.07 -31.85 -14.75
N ALA A 274 -7.30 -32.20 -15.17
CA ALA A 274 -7.87 -33.54 -15.01
C ALA A 274 -7.89 -34.35 -16.33
N GLY A 275 -7.41 -33.78 -17.44
CA GLY A 275 -7.46 -34.41 -18.76
C GLY A 275 -8.89 -34.57 -19.33
N GLN A 276 -9.85 -33.76 -18.85
CA GLN A 276 -11.25 -33.71 -19.32
C GLN A 276 -11.52 -32.43 -20.08
#